data_AF-A0A9W9Q0U7-F1
#
_entry.id   AF-A0A9W9Q0U7-F1
#
_cell.length_a   1.000
_cell.length_b   1.000
_cell.length_c   1.000
_cell.angle_alpha   90.00
_cell.angle_beta   90.00
_cell.angle_gamma   90.00
#
_symmetry.space_group_name_H-M   'P 1'
#
loop_
_entity.id
_entity.type
_entity.pdbx_description
1 polymer ?
#
loop_
_entity_poly.entity_id
_entity_poly.type
_entity_poly.pdbx_seq_one_letter_code
_entity_poly.pdbx_strand_id
1 'polypeptide(L)'
;MPQPDYHLIGLYTRYSSWTARVEAVLEYFQIPHTREFINLPSVKAISPSGLVPVLQCHSISTTISDSLSICEFLAESNPSLSLWPRDRKLRALARTAAAQMHSGFPVLRNTFHTNFVVRYTGNVPIPDGADAEIARMFRIWDSARQATKERLAELGEADEGFLFGGFSIADAFFWPILWRFRTYGLSLESAGSDALDWMAKMWSDPVFKRLSDRYFRQAEDPETCIAHYDDIFRGVDGVQYGFFPEDWVFSVSAGGQ
;
A
#
# COMPACT_ATOMS: atom_id res chain seq x y z
N MET A 1 0.28 -29.82 -7.79
CA MET A 1 -0.91 -28.95 -7.98
C MET A 1 -0.78 -28.29 -9.36
N PRO A 2 -1.88 -28.03 -10.08
CA PRO A 2 -1.80 -27.30 -11.35
C PRO A 2 -1.19 -25.91 -11.12
N GLN A 3 -0.48 -25.40 -12.13
CA GLN A 3 0.09 -24.05 -12.10
C GLN A 3 -1.05 -23.03 -11.92
N PRO A 4 -0.90 -22.07 -10.98
CA PRO A 4 -1.87 -20.98 -10.84
C PRO A 4 -2.04 -20.18 -12.14
N ASP A 5 -3.25 -19.67 -12.40
CA ASP A 5 -3.55 -18.92 -13.63
C ASP A 5 -2.83 -17.57 -13.71
N TYR A 6 -2.46 -17.02 -12.56
CA TYR A 6 -1.83 -15.71 -12.45
C TYR A 6 -0.35 -15.81 -12.08
N HIS A 7 0.47 -15.05 -12.80
CA HIS A 7 1.89 -14.85 -12.50
C HIS A 7 2.20 -13.35 -12.39
N LEU A 8 2.53 -12.91 -11.18
CA LEU A 8 2.87 -11.51 -10.86
C LEU A 8 4.37 -11.28 -11.07
N ILE A 9 4.73 -10.33 -11.93
CA ILE A 9 6.10 -9.86 -12.06
C ILE A 9 6.21 -8.44 -11.53
N GLY A 10 7.15 -8.19 -10.63
CA GLY A 10 7.34 -6.90 -9.97
C GLY A 10 8.79 -6.63 -9.60
N LEU A 11 9.07 -5.41 -9.12
CA LEU A 11 10.29 -5.18 -8.35
C LEU A 11 10.10 -5.69 -6.92
N TYR A 12 11.20 -5.91 -6.20
CA TYR A 12 11.17 -6.25 -4.78
C TYR A 12 10.27 -5.27 -4.00
N THR A 13 9.26 -5.82 -3.37
CA THR A 13 8.17 -5.07 -2.76
C THR A 13 8.61 -4.14 -1.64
N ARG A 14 9.72 -4.43 -0.95
CA ARG A 14 10.33 -3.49 0.01
C ARG A 14 10.62 -2.11 -0.60
N TYR A 15 10.84 -2.02 -1.91
CA TYR A 15 11.05 -0.77 -2.66
C TYR A 15 9.89 -0.38 -3.59
N SER A 16 8.93 -1.27 -3.84
CA SER A 16 7.89 -1.05 -4.86
C SER A 16 6.50 -0.93 -4.25
N SER A 17 6.06 0.31 -4.03
CA SER A 17 4.67 0.56 -3.60
C SER A 17 3.65 0.05 -4.61
N TRP A 18 3.97 0.03 -5.90
CA TRP A 18 3.06 -0.44 -6.95
C TRP A 18 2.84 -1.94 -6.89
N THR A 19 3.92 -2.70 -6.71
CA THR A 19 3.87 -4.16 -6.54
C THR A 19 3.19 -4.52 -5.22
N ALA A 20 3.45 -3.78 -4.15
CA ALA A 20 2.83 -3.97 -2.84
C ALA A 20 1.29 -3.90 -2.88
N ARG A 21 0.72 -3.02 -3.71
CA ARG A 21 -0.74 -2.91 -3.90
C ARG A 21 -1.34 -4.21 -4.44
N VAL A 22 -0.71 -4.79 -5.46
CA VAL A 22 -1.20 -6.02 -6.10
C VAL A 22 -0.98 -7.23 -5.19
N GLU A 23 0.18 -7.33 -4.53
CA GLU A 23 0.43 -8.39 -3.56
C GLU A 23 -0.56 -8.34 -2.39
N ALA A 24 -0.90 -7.15 -1.87
CA ALA A 24 -1.88 -7.03 -0.80
C ALA A 24 -3.24 -7.62 -1.19
N VAL A 25 -3.71 -7.38 -2.41
CA VAL A 25 -4.97 -7.95 -2.92
C VAL A 25 -4.86 -9.46 -3.09
N LEU A 26 -3.82 -9.94 -3.79
CA LEU A 26 -3.63 -11.37 -4.05
C LEU A 26 -3.52 -12.19 -2.75
N GLU A 27 -2.78 -11.68 -1.77
CA GLU A 27 -2.52 -12.38 -0.51
C GLU A 27 -3.70 -12.32 0.45
N TYR A 28 -4.37 -11.16 0.57
CA TYR A 28 -5.52 -11.03 1.47
C TYR A 28 -6.68 -11.90 1.02
N PHE A 29 -6.99 -11.90 -0.28
CA PHE A 29 -8.07 -12.70 -0.86
C PHE A 29 -7.65 -14.14 -1.19
N GLN A 30 -6.41 -14.53 -0.88
CA GLN A 30 -5.86 -15.86 -1.12
C GLN A 30 -6.03 -16.33 -2.57
N ILE A 31 -5.88 -15.40 -3.52
CA ILE A 31 -5.99 -15.68 -4.95
C ILE A 31 -4.73 -16.48 -5.36
N PRO A 32 -4.86 -17.72 -5.87
CA PRO A 32 -3.71 -18.52 -6.25
C PRO A 32 -2.89 -17.83 -7.33
N HIS A 33 -1.60 -17.65 -7.09
CA HIS A 33 -0.68 -17.02 -8.02
C HIS A 33 0.76 -17.51 -7.79
N THR A 34 1.60 -17.29 -8.78
CA THR A 34 3.06 -17.33 -8.63
C THR A 34 3.60 -15.89 -8.73
N ARG A 35 4.84 -15.66 -8.28
CA ARG A 35 5.47 -14.34 -8.36
C ARG A 35 6.94 -14.43 -8.73
N GLU A 36 7.41 -13.43 -9.45
CA GLU A 36 8.82 -13.20 -9.79
C GLU A 36 9.18 -11.75 -9.45
N PHE A 37 10.26 -11.56 -8.70
CA PHE A 37 10.83 -10.25 -8.46
C PHE A 37 12.06 -10.07 -9.33
N ILE A 38 12.10 -8.96 -10.07
CA ILE A 38 13.17 -8.64 -11.00
C ILE A 38 13.91 -7.37 -10.55
N ASN A 39 15.13 -7.21 -11.04
CA ASN A 39 15.92 -6.00 -10.84
C ASN A 39 15.51 -4.90 -11.81
N LEU A 40 15.70 -3.63 -11.42
CA LEU A 40 15.31 -2.46 -12.21
C LEU A 40 15.83 -2.48 -13.67
N PRO A 41 17.07 -2.91 -13.98
CA PRO A 41 17.55 -3.01 -15.35
C PRO A 41 16.78 -4.01 -16.23
N SER A 42 16.19 -5.05 -15.64
CA SER A 42 15.46 -6.09 -16.37
C SER A 42 14.03 -5.69 -16.76
N VAL A 43 13.50 -4.61 -16.18
CA VAL A 43 12.09 -4.21 -16.34
C VAL A 43 11.70 -4.01 -17.81
N LYS A 44 12.54 -3.33 -18.61
CA LYS A 44 12.26 -3.06 -20.03
C LYS A 44 12.19 -4.32 -20.90
N ALA A 45 12.85 -5.41 -20.48
CA ALA A 45 12.79 -6.67 -21.20
C ALA A 45 11.46 -7.40 -20.99
N ILE A 46 10.79 -7.15 -19.86
CA ILE A 46 9.52 -7.81 -19.48
C ILE A 46 8.30 -6.94 -19.82
N SER A 47 8.40 -5.63 -19.59
CA SER A 47 7.29 -4.69 -19.76
C SER A 47 7.65 -3.62 -20.79
N PRO A 48 6.96 -3.56 -21.94
CA PRO A 48 7.22 -2.56 -22.97
C PRO A 48 7.10 -1.11 -22.49
N SER A 49 6.29 -0.85 -21.46
CA SER A 49 6.17 0.48 -20.85
C SER A 49 7.37 0.87 -19.97
N GLY A 50 8.25 -0.09 -19.65
CA GLY A 50 9.33 0.10 -18.69
C GLY A 50 8.84 0.20 -17.24
N LEU A 51 7.61 -0.23 -16.96
CA LEU A 51 6.98 -0.16 -15.63
C LEU A 51 6.45 -1.53 -15.20
N VAL A 52 6.52 -1.78 -13.90
CA VAL A 52 5.95 -2.95 -13.21
C VAL A 52 5.18 -2.46 -11.97
N PRO A 53 4.22 -3.22 -11.41
CA PRO A 53 3.91 -4.63 -11.67
C PRO A 53 3.25 -4.89 -13.02
N VAL A 54 3.42 -6.12 -13.51
CA VAL A 54 2.59 -6.72 -14.54
C VAL A 54 2.02 -8.05 -14.03
N LEU A 55 0.81 -8.38 -14.45
CA LEU A 55 0.17 -9.67 -14.18
C LEU A 55 0.01 -10.43 -15.49
N GLN A 56 0.69 -11.57 -15.61
CA GLN A 56 0.43 -12.50 -16.70
C GLN A 56 -0.74 -13.39 -16.31
N CYS A 57 -1.76 -13.46 -17.16
CA CYS A 57 -2.90 -14.35 -17.02
C CYS A 57 -2.87 -15.39 -18.14
N HIS A 58 -2.70 -16.66 -17.77
CA HIS A 58 -2.47 -17.74 -18.72
C HIS A 58 -3.74 -18.12 -19.49
N SER A 59 -4.89 -18.17 -18.82
CA SER A 59 -6.19 -18.53 -19.39
C SER A 59 -6.63 -17.63 -20.56
N ILE A 60 -6.27 -16.35 -20.52
CA ILE A 60 -6.55 -15.38 -21.61
C ILE A 60 -5.28 -14.96 -22.37
N SER A 61 -4.13 -15.59 -22.07
CA SER A 61 -2.84 -15.34 -22.73
C SER A 61 -2.50 -13.85 -22.85
N THR A 62 -2.72 -13.08 -21.78
CA THR A 62 -2.57 -11.61 -21.77
C THR A 62 -1.72 -11.16 -20.58
N THR A 63 -0.94 -10.10 -20.79
CA THR A 63 -0.23 -9.40 -19.71
C THR A 63 -0.94 -8.09 -19.40
N ILE A 64 -1.47 -7.97 -18.18
CA ILE A 64 -2.09 -6.74 -17.69
C ILE A 64 -1.01 -5.90 -16.98
N SER A 65 -0.94 -4.61 -17.28
CA SER A 65 -0.05 -3.65 -16.63
C SER A 65 -0.84 -2.61 -15.86
N ASP A 66 -0.15 -1.87 -14.99
CA ASP A 66 -0.72 -0.92 -14.01
C ASP A 66 -1.41 -1.59 -12.81
N SER A 67 -1.04 -1.18 -11.58
CA SER A 67 -1.57 -1.79 -10.35
C SER A 67 -3.10 -1.70 -10.21
N LEU A 68 -3.73 -0.62 -10.69
CA LEU A 68 -5.19 -0.44 -10.56
C LEU A 68 -5.92 -1.27 -11.62
N SER A 69 -5.41 -1.25 -12.84
CA SER A 69 -5.90 -2.11 -13.94
C SER A 69 -5.82 -3.59 -13.55
N ILE A 70 -4.69 -4.04 -12.99
CA ILE A 70 -4.52 -5.41 -12.48
C ILE A 70 -5.55 -5.73 -11.40
N CYS A 71 -5.76 -4.84 -10.43
CA CYS A 71 -6.71 -5.09 -9.34
C CYS A 71 -8.18 -5.11 -9.83
N GLU A 72 -8.55 -4.26 -10.79
CA GLU A 72 -9.88 -4.33 -11.42
C GLU A 72 -10.06 -5.62 -12.23
N PHE A 73 -9.03 -6.07 -12.97
CA PHE A 73 -9.06 -7.37 -13.65
C PHE A 73 -9.24 -8.54 -12.67
N LEU A 74 -8.53 -8.51 -11.53
CA LEU A 74 -8.71 -9.51 -10.48
C LEU A 74 -10.12 -9.49 -9.89
N ALA A 75 -10.70 -8.30 -9.68
CA ALA A 75 -12.08 -8.16 -9.20
C ALA A 75 -13.12 -8.68 -10.21
N GLU A 76 -12.91 -8.42 -11.51
CA GLU A 76 -13.75 -8.95 -12.58
C GLU A 76 -13.65 -10.47 -12.68
N SER A 77 -12.43 -11.01 -12.60
CA SER A 77 -12.16 -12.45 -12.75
C SER A 77 -12.58 -13.28 -11.53
N ASN A 78 -12.77 -12.66 -10.37
CA ASN A 78 -13.10 -13.34 -9.12
C ASN A 78 -14.38 -12.75 -8.49
N PRO A 79 -15.54 -12.79 -9.16
CA PRO A 79 -16.75 -12.09 -8.73
C PRO A 79 -17.36 -12.62 -7.42
N SER A 80 -16.99 -13.82 -6.99
CA SER A 80 -17.38 -14.37 -5.68
C SER A 80 -16.61 -13.73 -4.52
N LEU A 81 -15.40 -13.23 -4.77
CA LEU A 81 -14.57 -12.53 -3.81
C LEU A 81 -14.95 -11.05 -3.80
N SER A 82 -15.17 -10.49 -2.61
CA SER A 82 -15.61 -9.09 -2.47
C SER A 82 -14.41 -8.13 -2.45
N LEU A 83 -13.62 -8.12 -3.55
CA LEU A 83 -12.45 -7.23 -3.71
C LEU A 83 -12.82 -5.74 -3.65
N TRP A 84 -14.05 -5.45 -4.04
CA TRP A 84 -14.74 -4.20 -3.78
C TRP A 84 -15.95 -4.45 -2.88
N PRO A 85 -16.43 -3.44 -2.14
CA PRO A 85 -17.69 -3.53 -1.40
C PRO A 85 -18.85 -4.00 -2.30
N ARG A 86 -19.76 -4.82 -1.76
CA ARG A 86 -20.96 -5.28 -2.48
C ARG A 86 -22.02 -4.20 -2.61
N ASP A 87 -22.18 -3.36 -1.59
CA ASP A 87 -23.05 -2.18 -1.66
C ASP A 87 -22.55 -1.20 -2.74
N ARG A 88 -23.47 -0.71 -3.57
CA ARG A 88 -23.15 0.14 -4.72
C ARG A 88 -22.58 1.50 -4.30
N LYS A 89 -23.07 2.09 -3.21
CA LYS A 89 -22.59 3.39 -2.70
C LYS A 89 -21.17 3.23 -2.17
N LEU A 90 -20.94 2.23 -1.32
CA LEU A 90 -19.60 1.95 -0.77
C LEU A 90 -18.59 1.60 -1.86
N ARG A 91 -18.99 0.81 -2.87
CA ARG A 91 -18.12 0.49 -4.02
C ARG A 91 -17.72 1.73 -4.82
N ALA A 92 -18.65 2.66 -5.04
CA ALA A 92 -18.35 3.90 -5.73
C ALA A 92 -17.32 4.74 -4.94
N LEU A 93 -17.54 4.89 -3.62
CA LEU A 93 -16.61 5.61 -2.75
C LEU A 93 -15.23 4.93 -2.67
N ALA A 94 -15.18 3.60 -2.59
CA ALA A 94 -13.93 2.84 -2.56
C ALA A 94 -13.10 3.04 -3.84
N ARG A 95 -13.74 2.97 -5.01
CA ARG A 95 -13.08 3.25 -6.30
C ARG A 95 -12.60 4.70 -6.39
N THR A 96 -13.40 5.65 -5.90
CA THR A 96 -12.99 7.06 -5.83
C THR A 96 -11.75 7.24 -4.96
N ALA A 97 -11.69 6.61 -3.78
CA ALA A 97 -10.54 6.69 -2.89
C ALA A 97 -9.28 6.06 -3.50
N ALA A 98 -9.41 4.85 -4.08
CA ALA A 98 -8.31 4.17 -4.77
C ALA A 98 -7.78 4.99 -5.95
N ALA A 99 -8.68 5.55 -6.78
CA ALA A 99 -8.29 6.40 -7.90
C ALA A 99 -7.58 7.70 -7.44
N GLN A 100 -8.07 8.35 -6.38
CA GLN A 100 -7.41 9.52 -5.80
C GLN A 100 -6.00 9.21 -5.29
N MET A 101 -5.76 8.02 -4.74
CA MET A 101 -4.42 7.57 -4.35
C MET A 101 -3.56 7.18 -5.55
N HIS A 102 -4.17 6.60 -6.58
CA HIS A 102 -3.49 6.15 -7.77
C HIS A 102 -2.91 7.33 -8.58
N SER A 103 -3.68 8.40 -8.77
CA SER A 103 -3.31 9.57 -9.59
C SER A 103 -2.95 10.83 -8.80
N GLY A 104 -3.16 10.84 -7.48
CA GLY A 104 -2.88 12.00 -6.62
C GLY A 104 -1.62 11.86 -5.78
N PHE A 105 -1.48 12.83 -4.88
CA PHE A 105 -0.41 12.96 -3.89
C PHE A 105 1.03 13.04 -4.48
N PRO A 106 1.26 13.85 -5.53
CA PRO A 106 2.56 13.95 -6.16
C PRO A 106 3.67 14.40 -5.21
N VAL A 107 3.41 15.33 -4.27
CA VAL A 107 4.44 15.81 -3.35
C VAL A 107 4.93 14.65 -2.48
N LEU A 108 4.00 13.95 -1.82
CA LEU A 108 4.37 12.83 -0.97
C LEU A 108 5.03 11.70 -1.76
N ARG A 109 4.55 11.39 -2.97
CA ARG A 109 5.06 10.27 -3.75
C ARG A 109 6.43 10.52 -4.37
N ASN A 110 6.75 11.77 -4.71
CA ASN A 110 8.02 12.13 -5.34
C ASN A 110 9.12 12.46 -4.33
N THR A 111 8.76 12.84 -3.09
CA THR A 111 9.75 13.12 -2.04
C THR A 111 9.97 11.90 -1.14
N PHE A 112 8.90 11.26 -0.69
CA PHE A 112 8.95 10.14 0.24
C PHE A 112 8.89 8.81 -0.52
N HIS A 113 10.05 8.37 -1.00
CA HIS A 113 10.21 7.12 -1.73
C HIS A 113 9.89 5.89 -0.85
N THR A 114 9.73 4.72 -1.47
CA THR A 114 9.36 3.51 -0.73
C THR A 114 10.62 2.73 -0.34
N ASN A 115 10.83 2.55 0.96
CA ASN A 115 11.75 1.55 1.52
C ASN A 115 11.15 1.05 2.84
N PHE A 116 10.57 -0.15 2.83
CA PHE A 116 9.74 -0.63 3.94
C PHE A 116 10.49 -0.74 5.28
N VAL A 117 11.77 -1.13 5.23
CA VAL A 117 12.55 -1.47 6.43
C VAL A 117 13.24 -0.25 7.06
N VAL A 118 13.35 0.84 6.32
CA VAL A 118 14.11 2.04 6.72
C VAL A 118 13.30 2.93 7.65
N ARG A 119 14.04 3.58 8.55
CA ARG A 119 13.59 4.62 9.45
C ARG A 119 14.48 5.86 9.31
N TYR A 120 13.84 7.01 9.14
CA TYR A 120 14.46 8.31 9.31
C TYR A 120 13.98 8.98 10.59
N THR A 121 14.88 9.66 11.30
CA THR A 121 14.56 10.49 12.47
C THR A 121 15.38 11.78 12.44
N GLY A 122 15.12 12.70 13.38
CA GLY A 122 15.74 14.03 13.37
C GLY A 122 15.01 15.00 12.45
N ASN A 123 15.75 15.84 11.73
CA ASN A 123 15.20 16.93 10.93
C ASN A 123 14.89 16.49 9.47
N VAL A 124 13.99 15.54 9.30
CA VAL A 124 13.56 15.07 7.97
C VAL A 124 12.91 16.23 7.20
N PRO A 125 13.42 16.62 6.01
CA PRO A 125 12.85 17.73 5.26
C PRO A 125 11.41 17.46 4.84
N ILE A 126 10.51 18.37 5.21
CA ILE A 126 9.11 18.35 4.78
C ILE A 126 8.97 19.35 3.61
N PRO A 127 8.68 18.89 2.38
CA PRO A 127 8.57 19.76 1.23
C PRO A 127 7.27 20.58 1.27
N ASP A 128 7.28 21.74 0.60
CA ASP A 128 6.10 22.58 0.45
C ASP A 128 4.91 21.78 -0.11
N GLY A 129 3.75 21.91 0.52
CA GLY A 129 2.53 21.22 0.13
C GLY A 129 2.37 19.81 0.69
N ALA A 130 3.39 19.22 1.34
CA ALA A 130 3.25 17.93 2.01
C ALA A 130 2.15 17.94 3.06
N ASP A 131 2.09 18.96 3.92
CA ASP A 131 1.06 19.05 4.97
C ASP A 131 -0.36 19.12 4.40
N ALA A 132 -0.53 19.83 3.28
CA ALA A 132 -1.82 19.90 2.59
C ALA A 132 -2.24 18.54 2.01
N GLU A 133 -1.29 17.80 1.44
CA GLU A 133 -1.51 16.45 0.94
C GLU A 133 -1.78 15.44 2.08
N ILE A 134 -1.06 15.54 3.21
CA ILE A 134 -1.28 14.73 4.42
C ILE A 134 -2.68 15.01 4.98
N ALA A 135 -3.05 16.27 5.18
CA ALA A 135 -4.38 16.63 5.67
C ALA A 135 -5.49 16.16 4.71
N ARG A 136 -5.26 16.21 3.38
CA ARG A 136 -6.19 15.66 2.41
C ARG A 136 -6.29 14.13 2.51
N MET A 137 -5.18 13.44 2.77
CA MET A 137 -5.15 11.99 2.97
C MET A 137 -6.04 11.58 4.14
N PHE A 138 -5.87 12.22 5.31
CA PHE A 138 -6.68 11.94 6.49
C PHE A 138 -8.17 12.22 6.24
N ARG A 139 -8.50 13.35 5.58
CA ARG A 139 -9.89 13.62 5.19
C ARG A 139 -10.50 12.51 4.33
N ILE A 140 -9.75 11.90 3.42
CA ILE A 140 -10.25 10.75 2.63
C ILE A 140 -10.55 9.57 3.55
N TRP A 141 -9.64 9.23 4.46
CA TRP A 141 -9.81 8.08 5.35
C TRP A 141 -10.93 8.27 6.36
N ASP A 142 -10.98 9.43 7.02
CA ASP A 142 -12.05 9.76 7.97
C ASP A 142 -13.42 9.79 7.28
N SER A 143 -13.53 10.47 6.14
CA SER A 143 -14.81 10.53 5.39
C SER A 143 -15.25 9.16 4.90
N ALA A 144 -14.30 8.31 4.46
CA ALA A 144 -14.60 6.95 4.04
C ALA A 144 -15.15 6.10 5.18
N ARG A 145 -14.48 6.14 6.35
CA ARG A 145 -14.90 5.38 7.54
C ARG A 145 -16.23 5.87 8.10
N GLN A 146 -16.46 7.18 8.17
CA GLN A 146 -17.74 7.75 8.62
C GLN A 146 -18.90 7.34 7.72
N ALA A 147 -18.77 7.53 6.40
CA ALA A 147 -19.80 7.15 5.43
C ALA A 147 -20.06 5.64 5.41
N THR A 148 -19.02 4.84 5.67
CA THR A 148 -19.10 3.39 5.75
C THR A 148 -19.84 2.92 6.99
N LYS A 149 -19.49 3.43 8.17
CA LYS A 149 -20.16 3.08 9.44
C LYS A 149 -21.66 3.37 9.37
N GLU A 150 -22.02 4.56 8.88
CA GLU A 150 -23.42 4.94 8.66
C GLU A 150 -24.12 3.96 7.72
N ARG A 151 -23.51 3.68 6.56
CA ARG A 151 -24.13 2.81 5.55
C ARG A 151 -24.26 1.36 6.00
N LEU A 152 -23.25 0.80 6.67
CA LEU A 152 -23.31 -0.58 7.18
C LEU A 152 -24.35 -0.72 8.28
N ALA A 153 -24.50 0.29 9.14
CA ALA A 153 -25.56 0.32 10.15
C ALA A 153 -26.96 0.30 9.52
N GLU A 154 -27.19 1.06 8.44
CA GLU A 154 -28.45 1.02 7.67
C GLU A 154 -28.72 -0.36 7.06
N LEU A 155 -27.67 -1.04 6.59
CA LEU A 155 -27.75 -2.36 5.96
C LEU A 155 -27.83 -3.51 6.99
N GLY A 156 -27.52 -3.26 8.26
CA GLY A 156 -27.35 -4.30 9.27
C GLY A 156 -26.15 -5.21 9.00
N GLU A 157 -25.14 -4.71 8.28
CA GLU A 157 -23.93 -5.45 7.92
C GLU A 157 -22.80 -5.20 8.95
N ALA A 158 -21.88 -6.17 9.06
CA ALA A 158 -20.75 -6.08 9.96
C ALA A 158 -19.68 -5.11 9.42
N ASP A 159 -19.02 -4.40 10.33
CA ASP A 159 -17.86 -3.55 10.05
C ASP A 159 -16.59 -4.20 10.61
N GLU A 160 -15.69 -4.64 9.74
CA GLU A 160 -14.44 -5.28 10.12
C GLU A 160 -13.31 -4.28 10.39
N GLY A 161 -13.58 -2.97 10.27
CA GLY A 161 -12.66 -1.87 10.59
C GLY A 161 -11.80 -1.40 9.42
N PHE A 162 -11.98 -1.93 8.21
CA PHE A 162 -11.29 -1.45 7.00
C PHE A 162 -11.99 -0.23 6.40
N LEU A 163 -11.37 0.50 5.45
CA LEU A 163 -11.91 1.78 4.95
C LEU A 163 -13.39 1.70 4.54
N PHE A 164 -13.81 0.56 3.97
CA PHE A 164 -15.16 0.33 3.49
C PHE A 164 -15.83 -0.92 4.09
N GLY A 165 -15.52 -1.23 5.35
CA GLY A 165 -16.15 -2.29 6.14
C GLY A 165 -15.23 -3.50 6.23
N GLY A 166 -15.27 -4.34 5.21
CA GLY A 166 -14.26 -5.38 4.95
C GLY A 166 -13.07 -4.85 4.16
N PHE A 167 -11.98 -5.60 4.13
CA PHE A 167 -10.81 -5.25 3.33
C PHE A 167 -11.17 -5.14 1.85
N SER A 168 -10.63 -4.14 1.18
CA SER A 168 -10.88 -3.89 -0.24
C SER A 168 -9.61 -3.46 -0.98
N ILE A 169 -9.69 -3.37 -2.30
CA ILE A 169 -8.63 -2.78 -3.13
C ILE A 169 -8.28 -1.35 -2.67
N ALA A 170 -9.22 -0.59 -2.10
CA ALA A 170 -8.92 0.74 -1.57
C ALA A 170 -7.86 0.69 -0.45
N ASP A 171 -8.00 -0.25 0.49
CA ASP A 171 -7.05 -0.45 1.59
C ASP A 171 -5.66 -0.85 1.06
N ALA A 172 -5.62 -1.77 0.08
CA ALA A 172 -4.38 -2.15 -0.60
C ALA A 172 -3.65 -0.95 -1.23
N PHE A 173 -4.39 0.03 -1.74
CA PHE A 173 -3.83 1.21 -2.40
C PHE A 173 -3.16 2.19 -1.44
N PHE A 174 -3.66 2.26 -0.21
CA PHE A 174 -3.09 3.08 0.86
C PHE A 174 -2.07 2.33 1.73
N TRP A 175 -1.96 1.01 1.64
CA TRP A 175 -0.99 0.24 2.43
C TRP A 175 0.45 0.79 2.34
N PRO A 176 1.03 1.06 1.15
CA PRO A 176 2.38 1.62 1.04
C PRO A 176 2.50 3.09 1.47
N ILE A 177 1.37 3.77 1.70
CA ILE A 177 1.35 5.13 2.24
C ILE A 177 1.56 5.08 3.74
N LEU A 178 0.98 4.11 4.44
CA LEU A 178 1.22 3.91 5.87
C LEU A 178 2.71 3.73 6.16
N TRP A 179 3.43 3.07 5.26
CA TRP A 179 4.88 2.92 5.36
C TRP A 179 5.58 4.27 5.35
N ARG A 180 5.15 5.24 4.53
CA ARG A 180 5.77 6.57 4.49
C ARG A 180 5.60 7.30 5.81
N PHE A 181 4.40 7.24 6.42
CA PHE A 181 4.18 7.81 7.74
C PHE A 181 5.16 7.23 8.77
N ARG A 182 5.35 5.91 8.75
CA ARG A 182 6.30 5.22 9.61
C ARG A 182 7.77 5.57 9.29
N THR A 183 8.19 5.42 8.04
CA THR A 183 9.57 5.58 7.56
C THR A 183 10.09 7.00 7.75
N TYR A 184 9.26 8.02 7.53
CA TYR A 184 9.68 9.41 7.56
C TYR A 184 9.22 10.17 8.80
N GLY A 185 8.51 9.51 9.72
CA GLY A 185 7.98 10.16 10.91
C GLY A 185 6.99 11.29 10.59
N LEU A 186 6.18 11.13 9.53
CA LEU A 186 5.23 12.16 9.12
C LEU A 186 4.18 12.39 10.21
N SER A 187 3.79 13.65 10.40
CA SER A 187 2.84 14.04 11.45
C SER A 187 1.49 13.35 11.30
N LEU A 188 0.95 12.89 12.44
CA LEU A 188 -0.40 12.35 12.58
C LEU A 188 -1.37 13.34 13.24
N GLU A 189 -0.95 14.58 13.52
CA GLU A 189 -1.74 15.56 14.28
C GLU A 189 -3.08 15.91 13.63
N SER A 190 -3.16 15.82 12.30
CA SER A 190 -4.39 16.08 11.54
C SER A 190 -5.23 14.83 11.27
N ALA A 191 -4.86 13.67 11.82
CA ALA A 191 -5.62 12.43 11.68
C ALA A 191 -6.82 12.41 12.64
N GLY A 192 -8.02 12.14 12.13
CA GLY A 192 -9.16 11.79 12.97
C GLY A 192 -8.99 10.41 13.62
N SER A 193 -9.82 10.12 14.63
CA SER A 193 -9.81 8.82 15.31
C SER A 193 -10.11 7.66 14.35
N ASP A 194 -11.00 7.88 13.37
CA ASP A 194 -11.34 6.87 12.37
C ASP A 194 -10.15 6.49 11.48
N ALA A 195 -9.39 7.49 11.02
CA ALA A 195 -8.15 7.26 10.31
C ALA A 195 -7.12 6.50 11.16
N LEU A 196 -6.92 6.89 12.42
CA LEU A 196 -5.97 6.24 13.32
C LEU A 196 -6.35 4.79 13.63
N ASP A 197 -7.64 4.51 13.86
CA ASP A 197 -8.17 3.16 14.08
C ASP A 197 -7.96 2.28 12.85
N TRP A 198 -8.20 2.82 11.65
CA TRP A 198 -7.95 2.10 10.40
C TRP A 198 -6.45 1.84 10.17
N MET A 199 -5.57 2.82 10.46
CA MET A 199 -4.12 2.61 10.40
C MET A 199 -3.68 1.48 11.34
N ALA A 200 -4.19 1.47 12.57
CA ALA A 200 -3.93 0.41 13.54
C ALA A 200 -4.47 -0.95 13.06
N LYS A 201 -5.66 -0.99 12.46
CA LYS A 201 -6.24 -2.18 11.84
C LYS A 201 -5.29 -2.75 10.77
N MET A 202 -4.81 -1.92 9.83
CA MET A 202 -3.90 -2.36 8.77
C MET A 202 -2.58 -2.90 9.31
N TRP A 203 -1.96 -2.22 10.29
CA TRP A 203 -0.69 -2.67 10.88
C TRP A 203 -0.83 -3.93 11.75
N SER A 204 -1.99 -4.13 12.38
CA SER A 204 -2.24 -5.27 13.27
C SER A 204 -2.71 -6.53 12.55
N ASP A 205 -3.21 -6.38 11.32
CA ASP A 205 -3.81 -7.47 10.54
C ASP A 205 -2.81 -8.60 10.23
N PRO A 206 -3.18 -9.88 10.43
CA PRO A 206 -2.28 -11.01 10.23
C PRO A 206 -1.73 -11.15 8.81
N VAL A 207 -2.51 -10.79 7.77
CA VAL A 207 -2.02 -10.82 6.37
C VAL A 207 -0.91 -9.80 6.20
N PHE A 208 -1.12 -8.58 6.70
CA PHE A 208 -0.16 -7.50 6.58
C PHE A 208 1.10 -7.71 7.43
N LYS A 209 0.99 -8.39 8.58
CA LYS A 209 2.16 -8.88 9.32
C LYS A 209 2.98 -9.88 8.50
N ARG A 210 2.35 -10.90 7.93
CA ARG A 210 3.06 -11.87 7.05
C ARG A 210 3.70 -11.20 5.83
N LEU A 211 3.01 -10.23 5.23
CA LEU A 211 3.56 -9.41 4.15
C LEU A 211 4.82 -8.66 4.61
N SER A 212 4.74 -8.01 5.78
CA SER A 212 5.83 -7.28 6.40
C SER A 212 7.06 -8.17 6.65
N ASP A 213 6.87 -9.38 7.18
CA ASP A 213 7.94 -10.36 7.38
C ASP A 213 8.66 -10.70 6.06
N ARG A 214 7.92 -10.81 4.95
CA ARG A 214 8.52 -11.04 3.63
C ARG A 214 9.33 -9.84 3.15
N TYR A 215 8.89 -8.61 3.44
CA TYR A 215 9.61 -7.41 3.07
C TYR A 215 10.90 -7.23 3.88
N PHE A 216 10.90 -7.61 5.16
CA PHE A 216 12.12 -7.69 5.97
C PHE A 216 13.09 -8.73 5.43
N ARG A 217 12.61 -9.94 5.10
CA ARG A 217 13.45 -10.97 4.47
C ARG A 217 14.06 -10.56 3.13
N GLN A 218 13.35 -9.74 2.33
CA GLN A 218 13.96 -9.17 1.13
C GLN A 218 15.19 -8.33 1.47
N ALA A 219 15.20 -7.60 2.60
CA ALA A 219 16.32 -6.76 3.00
C ALA A 219 17.56 -7.55 3.49
N GLU A 220 17.40 -8.84 3.83
CA GLU A 220 18.52 -9.72 4.19
C GLU A 220 19.39 -10.10 2.98
N ASP A 221 18.82 -10.05 1.77
CA ASP A 221 19.51 -10.34 0.52
C ASP A 221 20.00 -9.04 -0.15
N PRO A 222 21.34 -8.81 -0.22
CA PRO A 222 21.91 -7.62 -0.83
C PRO A 222 21.57 -7.44 -2.31
N GLU A 223 21.27 -8.52 -3.05
CA GLU A 223 20.91 -8.46 -4.47
C GLU A 223 19.56 -7.78 -4.70
N THR A 224 18.74 -7.63 -3.66
CA THR A 224 17.47 -6.91 -3.74
C THR A 224 17.64 -5.39 -3.62
N CYS A 225 18.83 -4.92 -3.25
CA CYS A 225 19.09 -3.52 -2.95
C CYS A 225 18.97 -2.65 -4.22
N ILE A 226 18.18 -1.58 -4.12
CA ILE A 226 18.14 -0.53 -5.13
C ILE A 226 18.82 0.70 -4.52
N ALA A 227 20.13 0.85 -4.77
CA ALA A 227 20.98 1.83 -4.10
C ALA A 227 20.42 3.26 -4.11
N HIS A 228 19.73 3.66 -5.18
CA HIS A 228 19.09 4.98 -5.28
C HIS A 228 18.01 5.23 -4.21
N TYR A 229 17.33 4.20 -3.73
CA TYR A 229 16.24 4.28 -2.74
C TYR A 229 16.64 3.81 -1.34
N ASP A 230 17.91 3.45 -1.13
CA ASP A 230 18.34 2.88 0.14
C ASP A 230 18.42 3.96 1.23
N ASP A 231 19.25 4.99 1.02
CA ASP A 231 19.35 6.18 1.87
C ASP A 231 19.19 7.46 1.05
N ILE A 232 17.94 7.95 0.94
CA ILE A 232 17.60 9.10 0.09
C ILE A 232 17.97 10.44 0.72
N PHE A 233 18.30 10.46 2.02
CA PHE A 233 18.72 11.66 2.76
C PHE A 233 20.19 11.60 3.17
N ARG A 234 20.98 10.78 2.48
CA ARG A 234 22.41 10.64 2.73
C ARG A 234 23.10 12.01 2.69
N GLY A 235 23.74 12.36 3.81
CA GLY A 235 24.49 13.61 3.94
C GLY A 235 23.63 14.86 4.16
N VAL A 236 22.31 14.72 4.37
CA VAL A 236 21.46 15.83 4.83
C VAL A 236 21.68 16.04 6.32
N ASP A 237 22.06 17.26 6.69
CA ASP A 237 22.38 17.60 8.07
C ASP A 237 21.16 17.45 9.00
N GLY A 238 21.39 16.88 10.19
CA GLY A 238 20.36 16.62 11.18
C GLY A 238 19.40 15.46 10.88
N VAL A 239 19.52 14.77 9.75
CA VAL A 239 18.74 13.55 9.44
C VAL A 239 19.51 12.31 9.87
N GLN A 240 18.86 11.43 10.63
CA GLN A 240 19.41 10.15 11.06
C GLN A 240 18.78 9.01 10.27
N TYR A 241 19.61 8.15 9.68
CA TYR A 241 19.21 6.94 8.96
C TYR A 241 19.34 5.70 9.84
N GLY A 242 18.37 4.80 9.76
CA GLY A 242 18.38 3.52 10.45
C GLY A 242 17.31 2.56 9.93
N PHE A 243 17.04 1.52 10.72
CA PHE A 243 16.08 0.47 10.37
C PHE A 243 15.03 0.30 11.46
N PHE A 244 13.81 -0.06 11.08
CA PHE A 244 12.82 -0.53 12.03
C PHE A 244 13.15 -1.98 12.44
N PRO A 245 12.90 -2.35 13.71
CA PRO A 245 12.91 -3.76 14.08
C PRO A 245 11.70 -4.48 13.46
N GLU A 246 11.83 -5.77 13.21
CA GLU A 246 10.76 -6.58 12.59
C GLU A 246 9.49 -6.63 13.44
N ASP A 247 9.64 -6.59 14.76
CA ASP A 247 8.56 -6.61 15.74
C ASP A 247 7.97 -5.22 16.04
N TRP A 248 8.27 -4.21 15.23
CA TRP A 248 7.71 -2.87 15.39
C TRP A 248 6.17 -2.90 15.37
N VAL A 249 5.56 -2.16 16.31
CA VAL A 249 4.10 -2.04 16.42
C VAL A 249 3.71 -0.58 16.25
N PHE A 250 2.66 -0.35 15.44
CA PHE A 250 2.06 0.96 15.33
C PHE A 250 1.42 1.36 16.66
N SER A 251 1.83 2.51 17.18
CA SER A 251 1.20 3.16 18.32
C SER A 251 0.96 4.61 17.97
N VAL A 252 -0.19 5.13 18.40
CA VAL A 252 -0.42 6.57 18.40
C VAL A 252 0.33 7.09 19.62
N SER A 253 1.57 7.53 19.43
CA SER A 253 2.24 8.31 20.46
C SER A 253 1.37 9.53 20.73
N ALA A 254 0.79 9.60 21.94
CA ALA A 254 0.17 10.83 22.42
C ALA A 254 1.22 11.92 22.26
N GLY A 255 0.94 12.92 21.42
CA GLY A 255 1.85 14.03 21.19
C GLY A 255 2.34 14.55 22.53
N GLY A 256 3.66 14.60 22.69
CA GLY A 256 4.27 15.25 23.85
C GLY A 256 3.73 16.66 23.94
N GLN A 257 3.28 17.02 25.14
CA GLN A 257 3.01 18.40 25.54
C GLN A 257 4.22 19.29 25.27
#